data_AF-A0A480AX44-F1
#
_entry.id   AF-A0A480AX44-F1
#
_cell.length_a   1.000
_cell.length_b   1.000
_cell.length_c   1.000
_cell.angle_alpha   90.00
_cell.angle_beta   90.00
_cell.angle_gamma   90.00
#
_symmetry.space_group_name_H-M   'P 1'
#
loop_
_entity.id
_entity.type
_entity.pdbx_description
1 polymer ?
#
loop_
_entity_poly.entity_id
_entity_poly.type
_entity_poly.pdbx_seq_one_letter_code
_entity_poly.pdbx_strand_id
1 'polypeptide(L)'
;MPPNITAQAKALIEHIQMRYHEGHRRTLPDLLALAAAAEEHGVGDGLANALAAIGHALEQHMFKEEMRLFPMMEQGGNTLIGRLIEDLHREHVDHEAAMNELRARLRLLNGTYCTDPALQKLVRGVDDLAHELAQHIRAEDEELFPLFSASHAPASNAAFHP
;
A
#
# COMPACT_ATOMS: atom_id res chain seq x y z
N MET A 1 -1.35 -26.26 4.35
CA MET A 1 -2.61 -25.49 4.52
C MET A 1 -3.77 -26.25 3.90
N PRO A 2 -5.01 -26.11 4.41
CA PRO A 2 -6.20 -26.62 3.75
C PRO A 2 -6.41 -25.92 2.39
N PRO A 3 -6.90 -26.62 1.36
CA PRO A 3 -7.04 -26.11 -0.01
C PRO A 3 -7.95 -24.87 -0.14
N ASN A 4 -8.85 -24.66 0.82
CA ASN A 4 -9.73 -23.48 0.87
C ASN A 4 -8.94 -22.18 1.08
N ILE A 5 -7.89 -22.19 1.92
CA ILE A 5 -7.09 -21.00 2.22
C ILE A 5 -6.29 -20.56 0.99
N THR A 6 -5.69 -21.50 0.26
CA THR A 6 -4.92 -21.17 -0.95
C THR A 6 -5.80 -20.59 -2.05
N ALA A 7 -7.03 -21.09 -2.23
CA ALA A 7 -7.98 -20.54 -3.20
C ALA A 7 -8.43 -19.12 -2.82
N GLN A 8 -8.72 -18.88 -1.54
CA GLN A 8 -9.06 -17.55 -1.02
C GLN A 8 -7.89 -16.56 -1.20
N ALA A 9 -6.67 -16.95 -0.82
CA ALA A 9 -5.48 -16.12 -0.98
C ALA A 9 -5.25 -15.72 -2.44
N LYS A 10 -5.41 -16.65 -3.38
CA LYS A 10 -5.30 -16.35 -4.83
C LYS A 10 -6.30 -15.30 -5.29
N ALA A 11 -7.56 -15.41 -4.89
CA ALA A 11 -8.59 -14.45 -5.25
C ALA A 11 -8.30 -13.05 -4.66
N LEU A 12 -7.82 -12.98 -3.42
CA LEU A 12 -7.42 -11.71 -2.79
C LEU A 12 -6.18 -11.11 -3.48
N ILE A 13 -5.17 -11.92 -3.78
CA ILE A 13 -3.95 -11.50 -4.48
C ILE A 13 -4.26 -10.94 -5.88
N GLU A 14 -5.15 -11.60 -6.64
CA GLU A 14 -5.60 -11.10 -7.94
C GLU A 14 -6.34 -9.77 -7.79
N HIS A 15 -7.22 -9.67 -6.79
CA HIS A 15 -7.93 -8.43 -6.50
C HIS A 15 -6.97 -7.29 -6.15
N ILE A 16 -6.00 -7.52 -5.26
CA ILE A 16 -5.02 -6.52 -4.83
C ILE A 16 -4.21 -5.98 -6.01
N GLN A 17 -3.65 -6.87 -6.83
CA GLN A 17 -2.88 -6.47 -8.00
C GLN A 17 -3.72 -5.65 -8.99
N MET A 18 -4.91 -6.16 -9.35
CA MET A 18 -5.74 -5.53 -10.38
C MET A 18 -6.40 -4.22 -9.92
N ARG A 19 -6.86 -4.19 -8.66
CA ARG A 19 -7.61 -3.05 -8.12
C ARG A 19 -6.70 -1.97 -7.56
N TYR A 20 -5.65 -2.35 -6.84
CA TYR A 20 -4.80 -1.42 -6.11
C TYR A 20 -3.46 -1.21 -6.81
N HIS A 21 -2.65 -2.22 -7.06
CA HIS A 21 -1.31 -2.02 -7.64
C HIS A 21 -1.37 -1.31 -8.99
N GLU A 22 -2.16 -1.86 -9.91
CA GLU A 22 -2.39 -1.25 -11.22
C GLU A 22 -3.11 0.11 -11.10
N GLY A 23 -3.92 0.30 -10.05
CA GLY A 23 -4.52 1.60 -9.73
C GLY A 23 -3.47 2.65 -9.42
N HIS A 24 -2.58 2.35 -8.46
CA HIS A 24 -1.48 3.24 -8.03
C HIS A 24 -0.56 3.58 -9.20
N ARG A 25 -0.16 2.58 -10.00
CA ARG A 25 0.68 2.75 -11.20
C ARG A 25 0.06 3.68 -12.24
N ARG A 26 -1.26 3.62 -12.43
CA ARG A 26 -1.98 4.52 -13.35
C ARG A 26 -2.11 5.93 -12.79
N THR A 27 -2.37 6.07 -11.49
CA THR A 27 -2.65 7.38 -10.87
C THR A 27 -1.38 8.21 -10.65
N LEU A 28 -0.28 7.60 -10.23
CA LEU A 28 0.95 8.32 -9.85
C LEU A 28 1.51 9.26 -10.94
N PRO A 29 1.61 8.85 -12.22
CA PRO A 29 2.12 9.74 -13.28
C PRO A 29 1.31 11.03 -13.46
N ASP A 30 -0.02 10.94 -13.39
CA ASP A 30 -0.90 12.10 -13.52
C ASP A 30 -0.74 13.06 -12.34
N LEU A 31 -0.59 12.53 -11.12
CA LEU A 31 -0.33 13.35 -9.94
C LEU A 31 1.05 14.02 -9.98
N LEU A 32 2.07 13.34 -10.51
CA LEU A 32 3.40 13.92 -10.71
C LEU A 32 3.36 15.10 -11.69
N ALA A 33 2.63 14.96 -12.79
CA ALA A 33 2.43 16.06 -13.74
C ALA A 33 1.71 17.26 -13.11
N LEU A 34 0.70 17.01 -12.26
CA LEU A 34 0.00 18.06 -11.52
C LEU A 34 0.91 18.75 -10.49
N ALA A 35 1.76 17.99 -9.80
CA ALA A 35 2.73 18.54 -8.86
C ALA A 35 3.75 19.45 -9.56
N ALA A 36 4.31 19.00 -10.68
CA ALA A 36 5.23 19.82 -11.49
C ALA A 36 4.55 21.09 -12.02
N ALA A 37 3.32 20.98 -12.53
CA ALA A 37 2.57 22.14 -13.02
C ALA A 37 2.29 23.18 -11.90
N ALA A 38 1.96 22.71 -10.69
CA ALA A 38 1.75 23.60 -9.55
C ALA A 38 3.05 24.34 -9.17
N GLU A 39 4.19 23.64 -9.17
CA GLU A 39 5.51 24.25 -8.93
C GLU A 39 5.88 25.28 -10.01
N GLU A 40 5.59 25.01 -11.30
CA GLU A 40 5.81 25.95 -12.40
C GLU A 40 4.98 27.24 -12.25
N HIS A 41 3.80 27.16 -11.64
CA HIS A 41 2.99 28.33 -11.29
C HIS A 41 3.45 29.04 -10.00
N GLY A 42 4.51 28.56 -9.35
CA GLY A 42 5.05 29.12 -8.11
C GLY A 42 4.36 28.64 -6.83
N VAL A 43 3.66 27.51 -6.87
CA VAL A 43 2.98 26.91 -5.72
C VAL A 43 3.92 25.99 -4.94
N GLY A 44 4.79 26.60 -4.13
CA GLY A 44 5.79 25.87 -3.35
C GLY A 44 6.79 25.07 -4.20
N ASP A 45 7.77 24.43 -3.54
CA ASP A 45 8.87 23.75 -4.25
C ASP A 45 9.12 22.33 -3.75
N GLY A 46 9.21 21.33 -4.62
CA GLY A 46 9.55 19.95 -4.24
C GLY A 46 8.34 19.10 -3.83
N LEU A 47 7.12 19.47 -4.22
CA LEU A 47 5.96 18.59 -4.28
C LEU A 47 6.19 17.41 -5.23
N ALA A 48 6.71 17.67 -6.44
CA ALA A 48 6.95 16.63 -7.44
C ALA A 48 7.99 15.62 -6.93
N ASN A 49 9.07 16.11 -6.31
CA ASN A 49 10.09 15.26 -5.70
C ASN A 49 9.54 14.42 -4.54
N ALA A 50 8.74 15.01 -3.65
CA ALA A 50 8.13 14.29 -2.54
C ALA A 50 7.20 13.17 -3.03
N LEU A 51 6.34 13.48 -4.01
CA LEU A 51 5.43 12.51 -4.59
C LEU A 51 6.18 11.41 -5.38
N ALA A 52 7.28 11.76 -6.08
CA ALA A 52 8.11 10.79 -6.79
C ALA A 52 8.81 9.82 -5.82
N ALA A 53 9.27 10.32 -4.67
CA ALA A 53 9.84 9.48 -3.63
C ALA A 53 8.82 8.47 -3.08
N ILE A 54 7.58 8.92 -2.81
CA ILE A 54 6.47 8.04 -2.40
C ILE A 54 6.19 7.00 -3.49
N GLY A 55 6.04 7.43 -4.75
CA GLY A 55 5.76 6.53 -5.86
C GLY A 55 6.85 5.47 -6.08
N HIS A 56 8.12 5.86 -5.96
CA HIS A 56 9.23 4.92 -6.07
C HIS A 56 9.24 3.90 -4.94
N ALA A 57 9.05 4.34 -3.70
CA ALA A 57 8.99 3.45 -2.55
C ALA A 57 7.81 2.48 -2.67
N LEU A 58 6.64 2.97 -3.11
CA LEU A 58 5.45 2.14 -3.30
C LEU A 58 5.64 1.10 -4.42
N GLU A 59 6.28 1.47 -5.53
CA GLU A 59 6.59 0.49 -6.58
C GLU A 59 7.59 -0.57 -6.09
N GLN A 60 8.61 -0.19 -5.32
CA GLN A 60 9.53 -1.16 -4.73
C GLN A 60 8.84 -2.11 -3.75
N HIS A 61 7.89 -1.59 -2.98
CA HIS A 61 7.03 -2.35 -2.08
C HIS A 61 6.18 -3.37 -2.86
N MET A 62 5.35 -2.91 -3.79
CA MET A 62 4.50 -3.77 -4.64
C MET A 62 5.31 -4.81 -5.43
N PHE A 63 6.49 -4.44 -5.92
CA PHE A 63 7.39 -5.36 -6.63
C PHE A 63 7.86 -6.51 -5.73
N LYS A 64 8.17 -6.26 -4.46
CA LYS A 64 8.55 -7.33 -3.52
C LYS A 64 7.39 -8.28 -3.27
N GLU A 65 6.17 -7.76 -3.23
CA GLU A 65 4.97 -8.56 -3.03
C GLU A 65 4.70 -9.45 -4.24
N GLU A 66 4.61 -8.84 -5.42
CA GLU A 66 4.35 -9.53 -6.69
C GLU A 66 5.42 -10.58 -7.02
N MET A 67 6.69 -10.28 -6.78
CA MET A 67 7.80 -11.17 -7.17
C MET A 67 8.17 -12.20 -6.11
N ARG A 68 7.80 -11.99 -4.84
CA ARG A 68 8.22 -12.87 -3.76
C ARG A 68 7.08 -13.29 -2.86
N LEU A 69 6.36 -12.35 -2.27
CA LEU A 69 5.37 -12.66 -1.25
C LEU A 69 4.18 -13.43 -1.84
N PHE A 70 3.54 -12.89 -2.88
CA PHE A 70 2.35 -13.49 -3.48
C PHE A 70 2.63 -14.88 -4.07
N PRO A 71 3.70 -15.11 -4.87
CA PRO A 71 4.01 -16.45 -5.35
C PRO A 71 4.23 -17.46 -4.21
N MET A 72 4.84 -17.03 -3.11
CA MET A 72 5.04 -17.87 -1.93
C MET A 72 3.72 -18.19 -1.21
N MET A 73 2.80 -17.21 -1.09
CA MET A 73 1.46 -17.39 -0.53
C MET A 73 0.62 -18.37 -1.36
N GLU A 74 0.67 -18.25 -2.69
CA GLU A 74 -0.04 -19.13 -3.62
C GLU A 74 0.43 -20.59 -3.54
N GLN A 75 1.68 -20.81 -3.11
CA GLN A 75 2.28 -22.12 -2.88
C GLN A 75 2.00 -22.66 -1.46
N GLY A 76 1.22 -21.93 -0.65
CA GLY A 76 0.82 -22.34 0.70
C GLY A 76 1.77 -21.88 1.81
N GLY A 77 2.66 -20.92 1.53
CA GLY A 77 3.58 -20.31 2.49
C GLY A 77 4.78 -21.18 2.87
N ASN A 78 5.68 -20.61 3.68
CA ASN A 78 6.80 -21.32 4.30
C ASN A 78 7.18 -20.66 5.65
N THR A 79 8.21 -21.16 6.33
CA THR A 79 8.62 -20.64 7.65
C THR A 79 9.17 -19.20 7.63
N LEU A 80 9.55 -18.67 6.47
CA LEU A 80 10.07 -17.31 6.31
C LEU A 80 8.95 -16.26 6.11
N ILE A 81 7.73 -16.71 5.79
CA ILE A 81 6.62 -15.81 5.44
C ILE A 81 6.30 -14.79 6.54
N GLY A 82 6.39 -15.19 7.81
CA GLY A 82 6.10 -14.30 8.94
C GLY A 82 7.05 -13.10 9.01
N ARG A 83 8.33 -13.29 8.66
CA ARG A 83 9.31 -12.18 8.64
C ARG A 83 9.04 -11.22 7.49
N LEU A 84 8.66 -11.75 6.33
CA LEU A 84 8.33 -10.92 5.17
C LEU A 84 7.07 -10.08 5.42
N ILE A 85 6.05 -10.67 6.07
CA ILE A 85 4.85 -9.94 6.49
C ILE A 85 5.21 -8.85 7.51
N GLU A 86 6.06 -9.14 8.50
CA GLU A 86 6.50 -8.13 9.47
C GLU A 86 7.27 -6.97 8.81
N ASP A 87 8.12 -7.26 7.83
CA ASP A 87 8.82 -6.24 7.06
C ASP A 87 7.84 -5.35 6.28
N LEU A 88 6.81 -5.93 5.64
CA LEU A 88 5.79 -5.20 4.89
C LEU A 88 4.90 -4.33 5.79
N HIS A 89 4.51 -4.82 6.98
CA HIS A 89 3.78 -3.99 7.95
C HIS A 89 4.54 -2.71 8.31
N ARG A 90 5.88 -2.77 8.42
CA ARG A 90 6.68 -1.56 8.69
C ARG A 90 6.64 -0.60 7.51
N GLU A 91 6.71 -1.13 6.29
CA GLU A 91 6.60 -0.32 5.08
C GLU A 91 5.22 0.32 4.91
N HIS A 92 4.15 -0.37 5.30
CA HIS A 92 2.79 0.20 5.35
C HIS A 92 2.73 1.43 6.24
N VAL A 93 3.29 1.33 7.45
CA VAL A 93 3.37 2.46 8.40
C VAL A 93 4.16 3.63 7.79
N ASP A 94 5.29 3.35 7.15
CA ASP A 94 6.12 4.38 6.49
C ASP A 94 5.37 5.04 5.32
N HIS A 95 4.62 4.27 4.53
CA HIS A 95 3.79 4.78 3.44
C HIS A 95 2.65 5.68 3.93
N GLU A 96 1.93 5.27 4.97
CA GLU A 96 0.89 6.08 5.59
C GLU A 96 1.45 7.40 6.15
N ALA A 97 2.61 7.34 6.82
CA ALA A 97 3.28 8.52 7.34
C ALA A 97 3.67 9.49 6.22
N ALA A 98 4.30 9.00 5.15
CA ALA A 98 4.71 9.81 4.01
C ALA A 98 3.52 10.46 3.29
N MET A 99 2.42 9.73 3.10
CA MET A 99 1.19 10.27 2.52
C MET A 99 0.57 11.35 3.43
N ASN A 100 0.55 11.12 4.74
CA ASN A 100 0.03 12.10 5.70
C ASN A 100 0.86 13.39 5.72
N GLU A 101 2.18 13.30 5.63
CA GLU A 101 3.07 14.46 5.51
C GLU A 101 2.80 15.25 4.23
N LEU A 102 2.75 14.58 3.07
CA LEU A 102 2.44 15.23 1.80
C LEU A 102 1.07 15.92 1.83
N ARG A 103 0.04 15.26 2.36
CA ARG A 103 -1.31 15.84 2.51
C ARG A 103 -1.32 17.05 3.43
N ALA A 104 -0.61 17.01 4.55
CA ALA A 104 -0.51 18.15 5.46
C ALA A 104 0.13 19.35 4.76
N ARG A 105 1.20 19.12 4.01
CA ARG A 105 1.87 20.14 3.21
C ARG A 105 0.95 20.73 2.13
N LEU A 106 0.24 19.89 1.39
CA LEU A 106 -0.71 20.33 0.37
C LEU A 106 -1.86 21.15 0.95
N ARG A 107 -2.37 20.79 2.14
CA ARG A 107 -3.41 21.59 2.84
C ARG A 107 -2.93 23.00 3.20
N LEU A 108 -1.68 23.14 3.65
CA LEU A 108 -1.08 24.45 3.95
C LEU A 108 -0.99 25.30 2.68
N LEU A 109 -0.47 24.73 1.58
CA LEU A 109 -0.38 25.42 0.30
C LEU A 109 -1.77 25.79 -0.24
N ASN A 110 -2.75 24.91 -0.08
CA ASN A 110 -4.12 25.17 -0.51
C ASN A 110 -4.77 26.34 0.25
N GLY A 111 -4.32 26.64 1.47
CA GLY A 111 -4.77 27.83 2.20
C GLY A 111 -4.28 29.15 1.59
N THR A 112 -3.12 29.14 0.92
CA THR A 112 -2.50 30.34 0.32
C THR A 112 -2.78 30.45 -1.18
N TYR A 113 -2.81 29.34 -1.90
CA TYR A 113 -2.89 29.26 -3.35
C TYR A 113 -4.20 28.60 -3.83
N CYS A 114 -5.30 28.81 -3.09
CA CYS A 114 -6.57 28.11 -3.31
C CYS A 114 -7.18 28.31 -4.71
N THR A 115 -6.77 29.31 -5.47
CA THR A 115 -7.25 29.56 -6.83
C THR A 115 -6.46 28.83 -7.90
N ASP A 116 -5.32 28.21 -7.57
CA ASP A 116 -4.51 27.48 -8.54
C ASP A 116 -5.20 26.15 -8.95
N PRO A 117 -5.50 25.95 -10.24
CA PRO A 117 -6.25 24.78 -10.68
C PRO A 117 -5.44 23.48 -10.64
N ALA A 118 -4.10 23.53 -10.77
CA ALA A 118 -3.25 22.35 -10.69
C ALA A 118 -3.18 21.85 -9.24
N LEU A 119 -3.01 22.78 -8.29
CA LEU A 119 -3.02 22.48 -6.85
C LEU A 119 -4.36 21.89 -6.40
N GLN A 120 -5.51 22.45 -6.81
CA GLN A 120 -6.81 21.89 -6.43
C GLN A 120 -6.98 20.44 -6.89
N LYS A 121 -6.57 20.14 -8.12
CA LYS A 121 -6.61 18.77 -8.66
C LYS A 121 -5.62 17.86 -7.94
N LEU A 122 -4.42 18.35 -7.64
CA LEU A 122 -3.39 17.61 -6.92
C LEU A 122 -3.85 17.24 -5.50
N VAL A 123 -4.40 18.20 -4.75
CA VAL A 123 -4.94 17.98 -3.39
C VAL A 123 -5.96 16.84 -3.43
N ARG A 124 -6.96 16.94 -4.32
CA ARG A 124 -7.98 15.90 -4.45
C ARG A 124 -7.38 14.55 -4.85
N GLY A 125 -6.52 14.54 -5.87
CA GLY A 125 -5.92 13.32 -6.38
C GLY A 125 -5.02 12.62 -5.36
N VAL A 126 -4.30 13.37 -4.53
CA VAL A 126 -3.48 12.83 -3.43
C VAL A 126 -4.37 12.32 -2.28
N ASP A 127 -5.49 13.00 -1.97
CA ASP A 127 -6.47 12.49 -1.01
C ASP A 127 -7.09 11.17 -1.50
N ASP A 128 -7.45 11.08 -2.78
CA ASP A 128 -7.98 9.87 -3.40
C ASP A 128 -6.92 8.74 -3.39
N LEU A 129 -5.67 9.01 -3.77
CA LEU A 129 -4.56 8.04 -3.71
C LEU A 129 -4.32 7.54 -2.27
N ALA A 130 -4.37 8.43 -1.27
CA ALA A 130 -4.20 8.03 0.13
C ALA A 130 -5.34 7.12 0.61
N HIS A 131 -6.57 7.38 0.17
CA HIS A 131 -7.71 6.54 0.49
C HIS A 131 -7.62 5.16 -0.17
N GLU A 132 -7.17 5.12 -1.42
CA GLU A 132 -6.91 3.88 -2.16
C GLU A 132 -5.78 3.07 -1.53
N LEU A 133 -4.69 3.73 -1.12
CA LEU A 133 -3.57 3.07 -0.44
C LEU A 133 -3.97 2.51 0.94
N ALA A 134 -4.80 3.22 1.70
CA ALA A 134 -5.31 2.70 2.97
C ALA A 134 -6.27 1.50 2.80
N GLN A 135 -7.02 1.45 1.69
CA GLN A 135 -7.83 0.26 1.36
C GLN A 135 -6.96 -0.90 0.91
N HIS A 136 -5.93 -0.61 0.12
CA HIS A 136 -4.91 -1.57 -0.28
C HIS A 136 -4.28 -2.25 0.93
N ILE A 137 -3.68 -1.46 1.83
CA ILE A 137 -3.02 -1.92 3.05
C ILE A 137 -3.96 -2.76 3.92
N ARG A 138 -5.22 -2.36 4.07
CA ARG A 138 -6.19 -3.15 4.86
C ARG A 138 -6.53 -4.49 4.22
N ALA A 139 -6.67 -4.55 2.89
CA ALA A 139 -6.91 -5.81 2.21
C ALA A 139 -5.73 -6.79 2.43
N GLU A 140 -4.52 -6.27 2.59
CA GLU A 140 -3.34 -7.06 2.90
C GLU A 140 -3.30 -7.45 4.39
N ASP A 141 -3.26 -6.46 5.28
CA ASP A 141 -3.04 -6.62 6.71
C ASP A 141 -4.19 -7.35 7.42
N GLU A 142 -5.43 -7.05 7.04
CA GLU A 142 -6.63 -7.54 7.74
C GLU A 142 -7.25 -8.76 7.06
N GLU A 143 -6.99 -8.99 5.77
CA GLU A 143 -7.62 -10.09 5.02
C GLU A 143 -6.60 -11.12 4.52
N LEU A 144 -5.56 -10.71 3.79
CA LEU A 144 -4.61 -11.65 3.17
C LEU A 144 -3.61 -12.23 4.16
N PHE A 145 -2.87 -11.38 4.89
CA PHE A 145 -1.79 -11.80 5.79
C PHE A 145 -2.24 -12.69 6.96
N PRO A 146 -3.44 -12.49 7.56
CA PRO A 146 -3.93 -13.36 8.63
C PRO A 146 -4.08 -14.83 8.20
N LEU A 147 -4.36 -15.09 6.93
CA LEU A 147 -4.44 -16.46 6.38
C LEU A 147 -3.12 -17.24 6.53
N PHE A 148 -2.00 -16.52 6.62
CA PHE A 148 -0.64 -17.08 6.71
C PHE A 148 -0.01 -16.91 8.10
N SER A 149 -0.61 -16.08 8.96
CA SER A 149 -0.13 -15.83 10.32
C SER A 149 -0.72 -16.83 11.34
N ALA A 150 -1.90 -17.41 11.07
CA ALA A 150 -2.62 -18.30 11.99
C ALA A 150 -2.23 -19.79 11.90
N SER A 151 -0.98 -20.13 11.55
CA SER A 151 -0.45 -21.51 11.64
C SER A 151 0.61 -21.66 12.74
N HIS A 152 0.28 -21.26 13.98
CA HIS A 152 0.99 -21.68 15.19
C HIS A 152 0.01 -21.94 16.34
N ALA A 153 -0.72 -23.05 16.27
CA ALA A 153 -1.21 -23.73 17.46
C ALA A 153 -0.98 -25.25 17.28
N PRO A 154 -0.04 -25.88 18.01
CA PRO A 154 -0.05 -27.33 18.12
C PRO A 154 -1.33 -27.73 18.84
N ALA A 155 -2.06 -28.69 18.27
CA ALA A 155 -3.16 -29.35 18.97
C ALA A 155 -2.60 -29.97 20.25
N SER A 156 -2.91 -29.36 21.40
CA SER A 156 -2.60 -29.96 22.70
C SER A 156 -3.56 -31.12 22.90
N ASN A 157 -3.11 -32.31 22.53
CA ASN A 157 -3.80 -33.56 22.79
C ASN A 157 -3.65 -33.88 24.28
N ALA A 158 -4.47 -33.24 25.12
CA ALA A 158 -4.62 -33.62 26.53
C ALA A 158 -5.58 -34.80 26.63
N ALA A 159 -5.13 -35.97 26.19
CA ALA A 159 -5.66 -37.25 26.64
C ALA A 159 -4.73 -37.80 27.71
N PHE A 160 -5.09 -37.63 28.98
CA PHE A 160 -4.58 -38.48 30.05
C PHE A 160 -5.60 -38.52 31.21
N HIS A 161 -6.40 -39.58 31.23
CA HIS A 161 -6.98 -40.14 32.46
C HIS A 161 -6.11 -41.33 32.85
N PRO A 162 -5.88 -41.53 34.15
CA PRO A 162 -6.44 -42.72 34.77
C PRO A 162 -7.48 -42.39 35.85
#